data_AF-A0A5C6BSD1-F1
#
_entry.id   AF-A0A5C6BSD1-F1
#
_cell.length_a   1.000
_cell.length_b   1.000
_cell.length_c   1.000
_cell.angle_alpha   90.00
_cell.angle_beta   90.00
_cell.angle_gamma   90.00
#
_symmetry.space_group_name_H-M   'P 1'
#
loop_
_entity.id
_entity.type
_entity.pdbx_description
1 polymer ?
#
loop_
_entity_poly.entity_id
_entity_poly.type
_entity_poly.pdbx_seq_one_letter_code
_entity_poly.pdbx_strand_id
1 'polypeptide(L)'
;MCRDAKQPYRVIHQLNCHEVPTTRANPVMPQSTTTPCLQWTHPRDEIIATMQRIYRSRMTTTSGGNLSIRDTNGDIWITPARVDKGRLKREDIVCVRADGSLDGKHPPSSEFPFHKAIYDVRPDIGAIVHAHPVALVAFSICGRTPDTRIFHQANAVCGTTGFAPYALPGSDRLGQSIATQFKTGCDSVILENHGVVVGGETLSQSFERFEAFEFCAKTLIHAGQIGKINYLDEAQLKLARERSVQLESLDNHQPTSEELELRRTLREFVRRGCRQGLLISTEGSFSARVADDAFVITPTQRDRETLVAGDLVYVAGGAREAGKKASRAVLAHQAIYQKHPDVHAIAFAHPVAATAFSVTDAIFDSKTIPESYVFLRDVSRVPYGIQYRSDGSIADHISSSSPTAVLENDGVLITGSSILATFDRLEVFESTAEALVQSRAIGPLSAMPNDVISELREAFGLND
;
A
#
# COMPACT_ATOMS: atom_id res chain seq x y z
N MET A 1 36.51 45.42 53.69
CA MET A 1 36.88 44.12 54.30
C MET A 1 37.22 43.20 53.13
N CYS A 2 38.49 42.86 52.83
CA CYS A 2 39.35 41.86 53.51
C CYS A 2 38.70 40.47 53.59
N ARG A 3 39.32 39.31 53.29
CA ARG A 3 40.65 38.86 52.75
C ARG A 3 40.47 37.36 52.38
N ASP A 4 41.29 36.59 51.65
CA ASP A 4 42.55 36.70 50.85
C ASP A 4 42.43 35.57 49.76
N ALA A 5 43.07 35.52 48.58
CA ALA A 5 44.44 35.75 48.07
C ALA A 5 45.35 34.50 48.02
N LYS A 6 46.08 34.33 46.88
CA LYS A 6 47.16 33.34 46.53
C LYS A 6 46.66 31.95 46.06
N GLN A 7 46.84 31.43 44.83
CA GLN A 7 47.87 31.54 43.75
C GLN A 7 49.26 30.96 44.13
N PRO A 8 50.14 30.50 43.18
CA PRO A 8 49.97 30.12 41.75
C PRO A 8 50.70 28.80 41.37
N TYR A 9 50.83 28.46 40.07
CA TYR A 9 52.13 28.27 39.37
C TYR A 9 51.95 28.11 37.84
N ARG A 10 52.90 28.66 37.07
CA ARG A 10 53.03 28.60 35.59
C ARG A 10 54.43 28.08 35.25
N VAL A 11 54.58 27.25 34.22
CA VAL A 11 55.75 27.24 33.31
C VAL A 11 55.27 26.88 31.89
N ILE A 12 55.96 27.42 30.88
CA ILE A 12 55.74 27.24 29.43
C ILE A 12 57.01 26.57 28.87
N HIS A 13 56.94 25.65 27.89
CA HIS A 13 57.85 25.62 26.73
C HIS A 13 57.47 24.56 25.65
N GLN A 14 57.27 25.08 24.43
CA GLN A 14 57.60 24.55 23.09
C GLN A 14 57.62 23.04 22.74
N LEU A 15 56.81 22.73 21.71
CA LEU A 15 57.16 22.01 20.46
C LEU A 15 57.94 20.68 20.52
N ASN A 16 57.30 19.60 20.02
CA ASN A 16 57.80 19.00 18.78
C ASN A 16 56.71 18.22 18.01
N CYS A 17 56.84 18.16 16.68
CA CYS A 17 55.85 17.59 15.77
C CYS A 17 56.07 16.10 15.54
N HIS A 18 55.01 15.28 15.67
CA HIS A 18 54.92 14.00 14.97
C HIS A 18 53.52 13.85 14.37
N GLU A 19 53.47 13.75 13.04
CA GLU A 19 52.27 13.43 12.29
C GLU A 19 51.97 11.93 12.40
N VAL A 20 50.72 11.58 12.65
CA VAL A 20 50.19 10.24 12.34
C VAL A 20 48.83 10.44 11.66
N PRO A 21 48.67 10.05 10.39
CA PRO A 21 47.42 10.22 9.68
C PRO A 21 46.47 9.05 9.95
N THR A 22 45.17 9.32 10.11
CA THR A 22 44.09 8.44 9.59
C THR A 22 42.70 9.09 9.69
N THR A 23 42.10 9.34 8.53
CA THR A 23 40.65 9.22 8.25
C THR A 23 39.66 9.53 9.38
N ARG A 24 39.22 10.80 9.48
CA ARG A 24 37.89 11.09 10.05
C ARG A 24 36.82 10.65 9.06
N ALA A 25 36.04 9.64 9.41
CA ALA A 25 34.78 9.37 8.74
C ALA A 25 33.84 10.58 8.89
N ASN A 26 33.15 10.95 7.81
CA ASN A 26 32.10 11.97 7.88
C ASN A 26 30.98 11.47 8.82
N PRO A 27 30.52 12.29 9.79
CA PRO A 27 29.33 11.94 10.55
C PRO A 27 28.13 11.96 9.61
N VAL A 28 27.50 10.81 9.41
CA VAL A 28 26.23 10.72 8.71
C VAL A 28 25.19 11.45 9.56
N MET A 29 24.83 12.67 9.13
CA MET A 29 23.72 13.42 9.72
C MET A 29 22.45 12.56 9.61
N PRO A 30 21.69 12.36 10.71
CA PRO A 30 20.45 11.60 10.64
C PRO A 30 19.51 12.28 9.64
N GLN A 31 18.96 11.48 8.72
CA GLN A 31 18.00 11.98 7.73
C GLN A 31 16.82 12.62 8.46
N SER A 32 16.44 13.82 8.04
CA SER A 32 15.31 14.57 8.62
C SER A 32 14.05 13.72 8.61
N THR A 33 13.71 13.16 9.78
CA THR A 33 12.44 12.51 10.01
C THR A 33 11.39 13.60 9.96
N THR A 34 10.66 13.66 8.86
CA THR A 34 9.39 14.38 8.79
C THR A 34 8.50 13.81 9.88
N THR A 35 8.41 14.50 11.02
CA THR A 35 7.58 14.11 12.17
C THR A 35 6.20 13.74 11.63
N PRO A 36 5.71 12.51 11.84
CA PRO A 36 4.35 12.20 11.46
C PRO A 36 3.45 13.22 12.17
N CYS A 37 2.52 13.81 11.43
CA CYS A 37 1.51 14.65 12.04
C CYS A 37 0.72 13.72 12.98
N LEU A 38 1.03 13.78 14.27
CA LEU A 38 0.40 12.99 15.31
C LEU A 38 -1.08 13.38 15.32
N GLN A 39 -1.88 12.59 14.60
CA GLN A 39 -3.31 12.66 14.72
C GLN A 39 -3.65 12.23 16.14
N TRP A 40 -4.11 13.20 16.94
CA TRP A 40 -4.59 13.01 18.31
C TRP A 40 -5.94 12.29 18.32
N THR A 41 -5.97 11.12 17.68
CA THR A 41 -7.12 10.22 17.59
C THR A 41 -7.11 9.30 18.81
N HIS A 42 -8.24 9.17 19.48
CA HIS A 42 -8.35 8.27 20.62
C HIS A 42 -8.44 6.82 20.11
N PRO A 43 -7.77 5.82 20.73
CA PRO A 43 -7.73 4.43 20.23
C PRO A 43 -9.08 3.81 19.87
N ARG A 44 -10.12 4.06 20.67
CA ARG A 44 -11.53 3.72 20.36
C ARG A 44 -11.98 4.15 18.94
N ASP A 45 -11.64 5.35 18.48
CA ASP A 45 -12.06 5.87 17.17
C ASP A 45 -11.24 5.25 16.03
N GLU A 46 -9.94 5.06 16.24
CA GLU A 46 -9.04 4.41 15.26
C GLU A 46 -9.42 2.94 15.04
N ILE A 47 -9.73 2.21 16.11
CA ILE A 47 -10.26 0.84 16.06
C ILE A 47 -11.58 0.78 15.29
N ILE A 48 -12.50 1.72 15.50
CA ILE A 48 -13.80 1.74 14.81
C ILE A 48 -13.63 2.08 13.33
N ALA A 49 -12.84 3.10 12.99
CA ALA A 49 -12.57 3.47 11.60
C ALA A 49 -11.92 2.30 10.83
N THR A 50 -10.94 1.62 11.44
CA THR A 50 -10.28 0.46 10.85
C THR A 50 -11.22 -0.74 10.70
N MET A 51 -12.03 -1.06 11.72
CA MET A 51 -13.02 -2.15 11.63
C MET A 51 -14.08 -1.87 10.56
N GLN A 52 -14.53 -0.62 10.39
CA GLN A 52 -15.46 -0.25 9.33
C GLN A 52 -14.89 -0.50 7.93
N ARG A 53 -13.58 -0.26 7.72
CA ARG A 53 -12.90 -0.57 6.45
C ARG A 53 -12.82 -2.08 6.21
N ILE A 54 -12.37 -2.85 7.21
CA ILE A 54 -12.29 -4.32 7.16
C ILE A 54 -13.68 -4.92 6.85
N TYR A 55 -14.73 -4.48 7.54
CA TYR A 55 -16.09 -4.96 7.33
C TYR A 55 -16.64 -4.60 5.94
N ARG A 56 -16.48 -3.34 5.51
CA ARG A 56 -16.92 -2.88 4.18
C ARG A 56 -16.25 -3.65 3.05
N SER A 57 -14.96 -3.94 3.17
CA SER A 57 -14.19 -4.73 2.20
C SER A 57 -14.41 -6.24 2.32
N ARG A 58 -15.41 -6.69 3.12
CA ARG A 58 -15.75 -8.10 3.37
C ARG A 58 -14.58 -8.95 3.89
N MET A 59 -13.68 -8.32 4.65
CA MET A 59 -12.50 -8.93 5.25
C MET A 59 -12.76 -9.49 6.66
N THR A 60 -14.00 -9.42 7.15
CA THR A 60 -14.49 -10.11 8.35
C THR A 60 -16.01 -10.29 8.30
N THR A 61 -16.57 -10.98 9.30
CA THR A 61 -18.01 -11.19 9.49
C THR A 61 -18.55 -10.40 10.70
N THR A 62 -19.87 -10.42 10.93
CA THR A 62 -20.56 -9.72 12.02
C THR A 62 -19.99 -9.98 13.42
N SER A 63 -19.46 -11.19 13.67
CA SER A 63 -18.84 -11.57 14.95
C SER A 63 -17.34 -11.82 14.86
N GLY A 64 -16.79 -11.97 13.66
CA GLY A 64 -15.39 -12.33 13.42
C GLY A 64 -14.41 -11.17 13.59
N GLY A 65 -13.14 -11.50 13.80
CA GLY A 65 -12.05 -10.54 13.93
C GLY A 65 -12.07 -9.68 15.20
N ASN A 66 -10.93 -9.10 15.50
CA ASN A 66 -10.71 -8.20 16.62
C ASN A 66 -9.45 -7.36 16.41
N LEU A 67 -9.50 -6.11 16.86
CA LEU A 67 -8.39 -5.16 16.74
C LEU A 67 -8.02 -4.67 18.13
N SER A 68 -6.74 -4.42 18.37
CA SER A 68 -6.27 -3.77 19.59
C SER A 68 -5.18 -2.73 19.35
N ILE A 69 -5.09 -1.80 20.30
CA ILE A 69 -4.00 -0.82 20.45
C ILE A 69 -3.53 -0.89 21.91
N ARG A 70 -2.21 -0.92 22.14
CA ARG A 70 -1.59 -0.84 23.46
C ARG A 70 -1.01 0.57 23.66
N ASP A 71 -1.48 1.25 24.70
CA ASP A 71 -0.98 2.55 25.11
C ASP A 71 0.38 2.42 25.84
N THR A 72 1.12 3.52 25.91
CA THR A 72 2.44 3.58 26.56
C THR A 72 2.41 3.35 28.07
N ASN A 73 1.24 3.47 28.71
CA ASN A 73 1.03 3.14 30.12
C ASN A 73 0.74 1.64 30.36
N GLY A 74 0.63 0.83 29.30
CA GLY A 74 0.32 -0.60 29.36
C GLY A 74 -1.17 -0.94 29.26
N ASP A 75 -2.06 0.05 29.16
CA ASP A 75 -3.49 -0.20 28.88
C ASP A 75 -3.67 -0.73 27.45
N ILE A 76 -4.60 -1.67 27.25
CA ILE A 76 -4.91 -2.24 25.94
C ILE A 76 -6.36 -1.97 25.59
N TRP A 77 -6.59 -1.16 24.56
CA TRP A 77 -7.89 -0.97 23.92
C TRP A 77 -8.14 -2.13 22.96
N ILE A 78 -9.29 -2.79 23.07
CA ILE A 78 -9.66 -3.91 22.20
C ILE A 78 -11.15 -3.90 21.85
N THR A 79 -11.48 -4.38 20.65
CA THR A 79 -12.89 -4.64 20.27
C THR A 79 -13.56 -5.64 21.24
N PRO A 80 -14.85 -5.47 21.57
CA PRO A 80 -15.57 -6.34 22.50
C PRO A 80 -15.88 -7.72 21.91
N ALA A 81 -16.16 -8.70 22.78
CA ALA A 81 -16.80 -9.95 22.37
C ALA A 81 -18.31 -9.78 22.13
N ARG A 82 -18.88 -10.57 21.23
CA ARG A 82 -20.34 -10.72 20.98
C ARG A 82 -21.11 -9.46 20.54
N VAL A 83 -20.41 -8.41 20.09
CA VAL A 83 -21.03 -7.21 19.48
C VAL A 83 -20.81 -7.22 17.97
N ASP A 84 -21.82 -6.77 17.21
CA ASP A 84 -21.81 -6.57 15.77
C ASP A 84 -20.66 -5.65 15.32
N LYS A 85 -19.67 -6.21 14.62
CA LYS A 85 -18.51 -5.49 14.10
C LYS A 85 -18.86 -4.40 13.09
N GLY A 86 -19.94 -4.58 12.32
CA GLY A 86 -20.40 -3.61 11.33
C GLY A 86 -21.06 -2.37 11.95
N ARG A 87 -21.39 -2.40 13.24
CA ARG A 87 -22.14 -1.33 13.93
C ARG A 87 -21.54 -0.90 15.28
N LEU A 88 -20.25 -1.18 15.52
CA LEU A 88 -19.53 -0.76 16.72
C LEU A 88 -19.64 0.74 16.96
N LYS A 89 -19.98 1.11 18.19
CA LYS A 89 -19.94 2.49 18.70
C LYS A 89 -18.71 2.69 19.58
N ARG A 90 -18.31 3.95 19.75
CA ARG A 90 -17.18 4.36 20.61
C ARG A 90 -17.23 3.73 22.01
N GLU A 91 -18.42 3.66 22.58
CA GLU A 91 -18.70 3.09 23.91
C GLU A 91 -18.61 1.56 24.00
N ASP A 92 -18.62 0.84 22.87
CA ASP A 92 -18.52 -0.62 22.84
C ASP A 92 -17.08 -1.12 22.98
N ILE A 93 -16.09 -0.29 22.63
CA ILE A 93 -14.67 -0.63 22.76
C ILE A 93 -14.29 -0.75 24.25
N VAL A 94 -13.51 -1.77 24.58
CA VAL A 94 -13.12 -2.12 25.95
C VAL A 94 -11.67 -1.71 26.17
N CYS A 95 -11.36 -1.13 27.32
CA CYS A 95 -10.00 -0.97 27.81
C CYS A 95 -9.73 -2.07 28.85
N VAL A 96 -8.70 -2.88 28.62
CA VAL A 96 -8.08 -3.71 29.65
C VAL A 96 -6.93 -2.89 30.22
N ARG A 97 -7.03 -2.50 31.48
CA ARG A 97 -6.02 -1.69 32.16
C ARG A 97 -4.74 -2.50 32.40
N ALA A 98 -3.62 -1.82 32.61
CA ALA A 98 -2.33 -2.45 32.92
C ALA A 98 -2.37 -3.36 34.18
N ASP A 99 -3.28 -3.08 35.13
CA ASP A 99 -3.52 -3.91 36.33
C ASP A 99 -4.48 -5.11 36.09
N GLY A 100 -5.01 -5.24 34.87
CA GLY A 100 -6.00 -6.25 34.47
C GLY A 100 -7.46 -5.88 34.72
N SER A 101 -7.76 -4.70 35.29
CA SER A 101 -9.13 -4.23 35.45
C SER A 101 -9.77 -3.86 34.08
N LEU A 102 -11.10 -3.92 34.01
CA LEU A 102 -11.85 -3.71 32.77
C LEU A 102 -12.64 -2.40 32.81
N ASP A 103 -12.50 -1.58 31.77
CA ASP A 103 -13.27 -0.36 31.54
C ASP A 103 -13.97 -0.43 30.17
N GLY A 104 -15.27 -0.74 30.20
CA GLY A 104 -16.12 -0.88 29.03
C GLY A 104 -17.49 -1.48 29.38
N LYS A 105 -18.45 -1.39 28.44
CA LYS A 105 -19.81 -1.95 28.62
C LYS A 105 -19.87 -3.47 28.41
N HIS A 106 -18.85 -4.05 27.79
CA HIS A 106 -18.81 -5.44 27.33
C HIS A 106 -17.52 -6.13 27.82
N PRO A 107 -17.48 -7.47 27.86
CA PRO A 107 -16.21 -8.18 27.95
C PRO A 107 -15.32 -7.90 26.72
N PRO A 108 -13.97 -7.92 26.87
CA PRO A 108 -13.05 -7.85 25.74
C PRO A 108 -13.25 -9.06 24.80
N SER A 109 -12.66 -9.01 23.60
CA SER A 109 -12.67 -10.17 22.70
C SER A 109 -12.24 -11.46 23.42
N SER A 110 -12.88 -12.59 23.10
CA SER A 110 -12.46 -13.92 23.56
C SER A 110 -11.02 -14.27 23.16
N GLU A 111 -10.44 -13.50 22.26
CA GLU A 111 -9.10 -13.68 21.69
C GLU A 111 -8.06 -12.71 22.25
N PHE A 112 -8.45 -11.86 23.18
CA PHE A 112 -7.54 -11.03 23.98
C PHE A 112 -6.31 -11.80 24.54
N PRO A 113 -6.39 -13.09 24.94
CA PRO A 113 -5.21 -13.84 25.39
C PRO A 113 -4.06 -13.87 24.37
N PHE A 114 -4.32 -14.00 23.07
CA PHE A 114 -3.23 -13.97 22.08
C PHE A 114 -2.72 -12.56 21.81
N HIS A 115 -3.59 -11.53 21.86
CA HIS A 115 -3.17 -10.14 21.75
C HIS A 115 -2.15 -9.81 22.84
N LYS A 116 -2.47 -10.13 24.09
CA LYS A 116 -1.56 -9.97 25.23
C LYS A 116 -0.27 -10.78 25.02
N ALA A 117 -0.37 -12.06 24.65
CA ALA A 117 0.81 -12.91 24.44
C ALA A 117 1.76 -12.38 23.35
N ILE A 118 1.25 -11.75 22.29
CA ILE A 118 2.06 -11.07 21.26
C ILE A 118 2.73 -9.82 21.85
N TYR A 119 1.97 -8.96 22.53
CA TYR A 119 2.51 -7.75 23.18
C TYR A 119 3.61 -8.04 24.22
N ASP A 120 3.50 -9.17 24.92
CA ASP A 120 4.48 -9.64 25.92
C ASP A 120 5.80 -10.12 25.27
N VAL A 121 5.77 -10.69 24.05
CA VAL A 121 6.98 -11.18 23.35
C VAL A 121 7.56 -10.20 22.32
N ARG A 122 6.77 -9.22 21.87
CA ARG A 122 7.16 -8.16 20.91
C ARG A 122 6.80 -6.77 21.46
N PRO A 123 7.65 -6.17 22.32
CA PRO A 123 7.44 -4.84 22.88
C PRO A 123 7.36 -3.70 21.84
N ASP A 124 7.87 -3.93 20.62
CA ASP A 124 7.80 -3.02 19.47
C ASP A 124 6.41 -2.93 18.83
N ILE A 125 5.55 -3.93 19.03
CA ILE A 125 4.19 -3.93 18.47
C ILE A 125 3.27 -3.06 19.33
N GLY A 126 2.71 -2.00 18.75
CA GLY A 126 1.73 -1.12 19.39
C GLY A 126 0.28 -1.49 19.06
N ALA A 127 0.02 -2.13 17.92
CA ALA A 127 -1.31 -2.53 17.49
C ALA A 127 -1.35 -3.90 16.83
N ILE A 128 -2.52 -4.53 16.86
CA ILE A 128 -2.75 -5.86 16.29
C ILE A 128 -4.10 -5.85 15.54
N VAL A 129 -4.09 -6.38 14.32
CA VAL A 129 -5.26 -6.68 13.49
C VAL A 129 -5.42 -8.20 13.40
N HIS A 130 -6.51 -8.74 13.92
CA HIS A 130 -6.97 -10.09 13.62
C HIS A 130 -8.29 -10.04 12.86
N ALA A 131 -8.39 -10.81 11.77
CA ALA A 131 -9.63 -10.97 11.01
C ALA A 131 -9.63 -12.23 10.15
N HIS A 132 -10.72 -12.43 9.42
CA HIS A 132 -11.03 -13.61 8.62
C HIS A 132 -11.24 -13.27 7.13
N PRO A 133 -10.27 -12.63 6.44
CA PRO A 133 -10.44 -12.25 5.05
C PRO A 133 -10.29 -13.48 4.13
N VAL A 134 -11.10 -13.53 3.07
CA VAL A 134 -11.43 -14.78 2.37
C VAL A 134 -10.21 -15.44 1.72
N ALA A 135 -9.31 -14.68 1.10
CA ALA A 135 -8.15 -15.28 0.44
C ALA A 135 -7.12 -15.80 1.45
N LEU A 136 -6.78 -15.05 2.50
CA LEU A 136 -5.89 -15.56 3.56
C LEU A 136 -6.49 -16.75 4.31
N VAL A 137 -7.82 -16.78 4.51
CA VAL A 137 -8.51 -17.97 5.05
C VAL A 137 -8.36 -19.16 4.12
N ALA A 138 -8.48 -19.01 2.80
CA ALA A 138 -8.24 -20.10 1.85
C ALA A 138 -6.80 -20.64 1.93
N PHE A 139 -5.80 -19.76 2.03
CA PHE A 139 -4.40 -20.15 2.30
C PHE A 139 -4.25 -20.91 3.64
N SER A 140 -4.96 -20.47 4.68
CA SER A 140 -4.95 -21.10 6.00
C SER A 140 -5.53 -22.52 6.02
N ILE A 141 -6.53 -22.79 5.17
CA ILE A 141 -7.13 -24.12 5.00
C ILE A 141 -6.18 -25.04 4.22
N CYS A 142 -5.43 -24.50 3.28
CA CYS A 142 -4.42 -25.24 2.51
C CYS A 142 -3.09 -25.47 3.27
N GLY A 143 -2.96 -25.02 4.52
CA GLY A 143 -1.70 -25.15 5.28
C GLY A 143 -0.55 -24.31 4.70
N ARG A 144 -0.85 -23.18 4.06
CA ARG A 144 0.12 -22.36 3.31
C ARG A 144 0.07 -20.89 3.71
N THR A 145 1.17 -20.21 3.37
CA THR A 145 1.31 -18.75 3.46
C THR A 145 1.45 -18.18 2.04
N PRO A 146 0.80 -17.05 1.71
CA PRO A 146 1.04 -16.34 0.45
C PRO A 146 2.51 -15.94 0.30
N ASP A 147 3.10 -16.21 -0.86
CA ASP A 147 4.46 -15.75 -1.18
C ASP A 147 4.39 -14.32 -1.70
N THR A 148 4.83 -13.38 -0.86
CA THR A 148 4.69 -11.93 -1.10
C THR A 148 5.64 -11.40 -2.16
N ARG A 149 6.59 -12.20 -2.67
CA ARG A 149 7.58 -11.80 -3.68
C ARG A 149 6.98 -11.52 -5.07
N ILE A 150 5.66 -11.66 -5.23
CA ILE A 150 4.95 -11.17 -6.42
C ILE A 150 5.00 -9.63 -6.56
N PHE A 151 5.13 -8.87 -5.47
CA PHE A 151 5.26 -7.40 -5.49
C PHE A 151 6.30 -6.92 -4.48
N HIS A 152 7.13 -5.94 -4.86
CA HIS A 152 8.19 -5.45 -3.98
C HIS A 152 7.64 -4.65 -2.79
N GLN A 153 6.56 -3.91 -3.00
CA GLN A 153 5.86 -3.13 -1.98
C GLN A 153 5.20 -4.06 -0.98
N ALA A 154 4.35 -4.99 -1.44
CA ALA A 154 3.70 -5.96 -0.58
C ALA A 154 4.71 -6.86 0.16
N ASN A 155 5.83 -7.27 -0.46
CA ASN A 155 6.91 -7.96 0.24
C ASN A 155 7.49 -7.14 1.40
N ALA A 156 7.75 -5.84 1.20
CA ALA A 156 8.26 -4.96 2.24
C ALA A 156 7.20 -4.62 3.32
N VAL A 157 5.93 -4.46 2.94
CA VAL A 157 4.81 -4.09 3.82
C VAL A 157 4.34 -5.28 4.66
N CYS A 158 4.20 -6.47 4.07
CA CYS A 158 3.80 -7.70 4.77
C CYS A 158 4.76 -8.10 5.90
N GLY A 159 6.03 -7.68 5.81
CA GLY A 159 7.08 -8.05 6.76
C GLY A 159 7.40 -9.54 6.70
N THR A 160 7.91 -10.08 7.81
CA THR A 160 8.18 -11.52 7.89
C THR A 160 6.87 -12.28 8.08
N THR A 161 6.54 -13.21 7.18
CA THR A 161 5.30 -13.99 7.24
C THR A 161 5.50 -15.34 7.95
N GLY A 162 4.61 -15.70 8.87
CA GLY A 162 4.61 -16.98 9.60
C GLY A 162 3.33 -17.80 9.43
N PHE A 163 3.32 -18.99 10.03
CA PHE A 163 2.16 -19.89 10.05
C PHE A 163 2.05 -20.56 11.44
N ALA A 164 0.91 -20.38 12.10
CA ALA A 164 0.61 -20.97 13.40
C ALA A 164 -0.29 -22.22 13.23
N PRO A 165 0.16 -23.41 13.68
CA PRO A 165 -0.66 -24.62 13.68
C PRO A 165 -1.93 -24.46 14.53
N TYR A 166 -2.95 -25.25 14.19
CA TYR A 166 -4.28 -25.17 14.77
C TYR A 166 -4.27 -25.35 16.30
N ALA A 167 -5.00 -24.46 16.97
CA ALA A 167 -5.38 -24.57 18.37
C ALA A 167 -6.75 -23.93 18.58
N LEU A 168 -7.43 -24.30 19.66
CA LEU A 168 -8.77 -23.84 19.97
C LEU A 168 -8.83 -22.30 20.07
N PRO A 169 -9.72 -21.60 19.33
CA PRO A 169 -9.92 -20.16 19.46
C PRO A 169 -10.16 -19.71 20.90
N GLY A 170 -9.52 -18.61 21.29
CA GLY A 170 -9.54 -18.07 22.66
C GLY A 170 -8.80 -18.90 23.72
N SER A 171 -8.09 -19.98 23.38
CA SER A 171 -7.28 -20.75 24.33
C SER A 171 -5.85 -20.21 24.48
N ASP A 172 -5.25 -20.41 25.67
CA ASP A 172 -3.84 -20.08 25.93
C ASP A 172 -2.89 -20.80 24.96
N ARG A 173 -3.23 -22.02 24.53
CA ARG A 173 -2.46 -22.79 23.54
C ARG A 173 -2.39 -22.06 22.19
N LEU A 174 -3.50 -21.44 21.75
CA LEU A 174 -3.50 -20.61 20.55
C LEU A 174 -2.62 -19.37 20.74
N GLY A 175 -2.75 -18.69 21.89
CA GLY A 175 -1.90 -17.55 22.24
C GLY A 175 -0.41 -17.88 22.20
N GLN A 176 0.00 -19.01 22.78
CA GLN A 176 1.39 -19.49 22.77
C GLN A 176 1.87 -19.88 21.37
N SER A 177 1.03 -20.54 20.56
CA SER A 177 1.33 -20.90 19.16
C SER A 177 1.64 -19.64 18.32
N ILE A 178 0.79 -18.62 18.43
CA ILE A 178 0.94 -17.36 17.69
C ILE A 178 2.14 -16.55 18.21
N ALA A 179 2.26 -16.37 19.53
CA ALA A 179 3.37 -15.64 20.14
C ALA A 179 4.73 -16.27 19.80
N THR A 180 4.81 -17.60 19.63
CA THR A 180 6.02 -18.27 19.17
C THR A 180 6.44 -17.83 17.76
N GLN A 181 5.50 -17.64 16.83
CA GLN A 181 5.78 -17.09 15.50
C GLN A 181 6.21 -15.61 15.57
N PHE A 182 5.50 -14.78 16.33
CA PHE A 182 5.88 -13.37 16.50
C PHE A 182 7.26 -13.19 17.14
N LYS A 183 7.66 -14.12 18.03
CA LYS A 183 8.98 -14.17 18.68
C LYS A 183 10.13 -14.54 17.72
N THR A 184 9.88 -15.21 16.59
CA THR A 184 10.90 -15.41 15.54
C THR A 184 11.06 -14.20 14.63
N GLY A 185 10.33 -13.10 14.88
CA GLY A 185 10.35 -11.89 14.07
C GLY A 185 9.22 -11.82 13.03
N CYS A 186 8.23 -12.72 13.06
CA CYS A 186 7.06 -12.60 12.17
C CYS A 186 6.23 -11.35 12.51
N ASP A 187 5.69 -10.71 11.48
CA ASP A 187 4.78 -9.56 11.58
C ASP A 187 3.37 -9.90 11.12
N SER A 188 3.24 -10.88 10.21
CA SER A 188 1.97 -11.39 9.67
C SER A 188 1.93 -12.92 9.82
N VAL A 189 0.96 -13.46 10.56
CA VAL A 189 0.89 -14.90 10.86
C VAL A 189 -0.46 -15.47 10.43
N ILE A 190 -0.44 -16.42 9.51
CA ILE A 190 -1.61 -17.23 9.14
C ILE A 190 -1.94 -18.18 10.29
N LEU A 191 -3.22 -18.33 10.63
CA LEU A 191 -3.73 -19.27 11.63
C LEU A 191 -4.43 -20.43 10.91
N GLU A 192 -3.89 -21.65 11.01
CA GLU A 192 -4.43 -22.86 10.37
C GLU A 192 -5.95 -23.00 10.57
N ASN A 193 -6.69 -23.18 9.47
CA ASN A 193 -8.16 -23.33 9.47
C ASN A 193 -8.93 -22.20 10.19
N HIS A 194 -8.39 -20.98 10.25
CA HIS A 194 -8.99 -19.90 11.04
C HIS A 194 -8.91 -18.52 10.39
N GLY A 195 -7.72 -17.96 10.13
CA GLY A 195 -7.60 -16.57 9.71
C GLY A 195 -6.18 -16.04 9.72
N VAL A 196 -5.99 -14.76 10.05
CA VAL A 196 -4.68 -14.11 10.10
C VAL A 196 -4.55 -13.18 11.31
N VAL A 197 -3.37 -13.07 11.89
CA VAL A 197 -3.01 -12.05 12.89
C VAL A 197 -1.83 -11.24 12.37
N VAL A 198 -1.97 -9.92 12.41
CA VAL A 198 -0.98 -8.97 11.90
C VAL A 198 -0.65 -7.95 12.98
N GLY A 199 0.64 -7.76 13.26
CA GLY A 199 1.12 -6.77 14.22
C GLY A 199 1.83 -5.59 13.54
N GLY A 200 1.89 -4.47 14.23
CA GLY A 200 2.66 -3.29 13.83
C GLY A 200 2.82 -2.28 14.97
N GLU A 201 3.67 -1.27 14.76
CA GLU A 201 3.89 -0.15 15.69
C GLU A 201 2.62 0.68 15.91
N THR A 202 1.78 0.79 14.89
CA THR A 202 0.50 1.54 14.90
C THR A 202 -0.61 0.73 14.22
N LEU A 203 -1.88 1.08 14.48
CA LEU A 203 -3.00 0.36 13.85
C LEU A 203 -3.07 0.65 12.34
N SER A 204 -2.66 1.84 11.89
CA SER A 204 -2.42 2.12 10.46
C SER A 204 -1.44 1.12 9.85
N GLN A 205 -0.23 0.97 10.41
CA GLN A 205 0.77 0.04 9.89
C GLN A 205 0.26 -1.42 9.90
N SER A 206 -0.46 -1.81 10.96
CA SER A 206 -1.07 -3.15 11.07
C SER A 206 -2.15 -3.38 10.01
N PHE A 207 -2.96 -2.37 9.71
CA PHE A 207 -3.99 -2.43 8.66
C PHE A 207 -3.39 -2.43 7.26
N GLU A 208 -2.41 -1.56 6.98
CA GLU A 208 -1.66 -1.51 5.72
C GLU A 208 -1.03 -2.88 5.41
N ARG A 209 -0.42 -3.50 6.41
CA ARG A 209 0.14 -4.86 6.35
C ARG A 209 -0.92 -5.93 6.11
N PHE A 210 -2.05 -5.86 6.80
CA PHE A 210 -3.19 -6.78 6.62
C PHE A 210 -3.83 -6.68 5.23
N GLU A 211 -4.04 -5.47 4.72
CA GLU A 211 -4.64 -5.22 3.40
C GLU A 211 -3.72 -5.68 2.26
N ALA A 212 -2.41 -5.36 2.33
CA ALA A 212 -1.42 -5.84 1.37
C ALA A 212 -1.31 -7.37 1.34
N PHE A 213 -1.46 -8.03 2.49
CA PHE A 213 -1.37 -9.48 2.57
C PHE A 213 -2.59 -10.18 1.97
N GLU A 214 -3.81 -9.69 2.22
CA GLU A 214 -5.02 -10.17 1.54
C GLU A 214 -4.99 -9.88 0.03
N PHE A 215 -4.47 -8.72 -0.38
CA PHE A 215 -4.24 -8.38 -1.79
C PHE A 215 -3.29 -9.39 -2.47
N CYS A 216 -2.15 -9.71 -1.86
CA CYS A 216 -1.26 -10.77 -2.35
C CYS A 216 -1.97 -12.12 -2.43
N ALA A 217 -2.71 -12.52 -1.40
CA ALA A 217 -3.43 -13.78 -1.38
C ALA A 217 -4.47 -13.88 -2.51
N LYS A 218 -5.29 -12.84 -2.71
CA LYS A 218 -6.24 -12.78 -3.82
C LYS A 218 -5.53 -12.87 -5.17
N THR A 219 -4.51 -12.03 -5.38
CA THR A 219 -3.77 -12.00 -6.65
C THR A 219 -3.15 -13.36 -6.98
N LEU A 220 -2.56 -14.07 -6.00
CA LEU A 220 -2.04 -15.43 -6.19
C LEU A 220 -3.13 -16.45 -6.57
N ILE A 221 -4.33 -16.34 -5.98
CA ILE A 221 -5.46 -17.21 -6.31
C ILE A 221 -5.93 -16.99 -7.74
N HIS A 222 -6.04 -15.73 -8.20
CA HIS A 222 -6.40 -15.42 -9.60
C HIS A 222 -5.27 -15.79 -10.57
N ALA A 223 -4.02 -15.50 -10.23
CA ALA A 223 -2.83 -15.79 -11.03
C ALA A 223 -2.68 -17.31 -11.30
N GLY A 224 -2.88 -18.13 -10.26
CA GLY A 224 -2.85 -19.59 -10.38
C GLY A 224 -3.95 -20.22 -11.25
N GLN A 225 -4.96 -19.44 -11.67
CA GLN A 225 -5.99 -19.89 -12.62
C GLN A 225 -5.65 -19.56 -14.09
N ILE A 226 -4.79 -18.57 -14.34
CA ILE A 226 -4.55 -18.03 -15.69
C ILE A 226 -3.19 -18.34 -16.30
N GLY A 227 -2.15 -18.61 -15.49
CA GLY A 227 -0.80 -18.84 -16.00
C GLY A 227 0.22 -19.21 -14.93
N LYS A 228 1.48 -19.27 -15.33
CA LYS A 228 2.62 -19.51 -14.44
C LYS A 228 2.95 -18.24 -13.68
N ILE A 229 2.96 -18.33 -12.34
CA ILE A 229 3.29 -17.20 -11.46
C ILE A 229 4.80 -16.90 -11.53
N ASN A 230 5.12 -15.64 -11.75
CA ASN A 230 6.47 -15.08 -11.74
C ASN A 230 6.70 -14.31 -10.44
N TYR A 231 7.76 -14.69 -9.72
CA TYR A 231 8.16 -14.06 -8.45
C TYR A 231 9.43 -13.23 -8.68
N LEU A 232 9.54 -12.11 -7.97
CA LEU A 232 10.74 -11.29 -7.96
C LEU A 232 11.88 -11.99 -7.22
N ASP A 233 13.09 -11.89 -7.76
CA ASP A 233 14.31 -12.28 -7.07
C ASP A 233 14.82 -11.19 -6.11
N GLU A 234 15.82 -11.51 -5.29
CA GLU A 234 16.37 -10.55 -4.32
C GLU A 234 17.05 -9.33 -4.97
N ALA A 235 17.54 -9.42 -6.20
CA ALA A 235 18.11 -8.27 -6.91
C ALA A 235 17.00 -7.33 -7.38
N GLN A 236 15.90 -7.86 -7.91
CA GLN A 236 14.70 -7.10 -8.30
C GLN A 236 14.00 -6.46 -7.09
N LEU A 237 13.89 -7.18 -5.97
CA LEU A 237 13.37 -6.64 -4.71
C LEU A 237 14.30 -5.56 -4.15
N LYS A 238 15.62 -5.79 -4.15
CA LYS A 238 16.61 -4.80 -3.69
C LYS A 238 16.57 -3.52 -4.52
N LEU A 239 16.55 -3.62 -5.85
CA LEU A 239 16.46 -2.48 -6.77
C LEU A 239 15.29 -1.56 -6.41
N ALA A 240 14.13 -2.15 -6.12
CA ALA A 240 12.93 -1.39 -5.81
C ALA A 240 12.90 -0.86 -4.36
N ARG A 241 13.53 -1.56 -3.39
CA ARG A 241 13.77 -1.09 -2.02
C ARG A 241 14.72 0.12 -1.97
N GLU A 242 15.78 0.11 -2.78
CA GLU A 242 16.79 1.18 -2.84
C GLU A 242 16.38 2.37 -3.72
N ARG A 243 15.28 2.25 -4.49
CA ARG A 243 14.73 3.34 -5.30
C ARG A 243 14.34 4.53 -4.43
N SER A 244 15.06 5.63 -4.61
CA SER A 244 14.67 6.97 -4.16
C SER A 244 14.47 7.88 -5.36
N VAL A 245 13.54 8.82 -5.25
CA VAL A 245 13.37 9.90 -6.22
C VAL A 245 13.62 11.20 -5.48
N GLN A 246 14.62 11.95 -5.93
CA GLN A 246 14.90 13.29 -5.46
C GLN A 246 14.37 14.28 -6.50
N LEU A 247 13.55 15.22 -6.03
CA LEU A 247 13.10 16.39 -6.79
C LEU A 247 13.43 17.63 -5.98
N GLU A 248 13.79 18.70 -6.67
CA GLU A 248 14.07 20.01 -6.07
C GLU A 248 12.84 20.56 -5.33
N SER A 249 13.06 21.47 -4.37
CA SER A 249 11.97 22.12 -3.64
C SER A 249 11.44 23.30 -4.44
N LEU A 250 10.14 23.28 -4.76
CA LEU A 250 9.41 24.43 -5.24
C LEU A 250 8.82 25.18 -4.04
N ASP A 251 9.53 26.21 -3.62
CA ASP A 251 9.12 27.07 -2.50
C ASP A 251 8.07 28.10 -2.95
N ASN A 252 7.19 28.49 -2.03
CA ASN A 252 6.14 29.50 -2.23
C ASN A 252 5.08 29.17 -3.31
N HIS A 253 4.88 27.90 -3.68
CA HIS A 253 3.76 27.51 -4.54
C HIS A 253 2.42 27.94 -3.95
N GLN A 254 1.60 28.65 -4.73
CA GLN A 254 0.24 29.05 -4.36
C GLN A 254 -0.74 28.44 -5.37
N PRO A 255 -1.59 27.49 -4.95
CA PRO A 255 -2.47 26.78 -5.87
C PRO A 255 -3.60 27.70 -6.38
N THR A 256 -3.89 27.63 -7.68
CA THR A 256 -5.01 28.37 -8.28
C THR A 256 -6.36 27.70 -7.96
N SER A 257 -7.47 28.37 -8.27
CA SER A 257 -8.82 27.80 -8.10
C SER A 257 -9.00 26.51 -8.90
N GLU A 258 -8.43 26.46 -10.11
CA GLU A 258 -8.46 25.30 -11.01
C GLU A 258 -7.64 24.13 -10.43
N GLU A 259 -6.45 24.40 -9.88
CA GLU A 259 -5.65 23.38 -9.20
C GLU A 259 -6.36 22.84 -7.95
N LEU A 260 -7.00 23.70 -7.16
CA LEU A 260 -7.77 23.29 -5.97
C LEU A 260 -8.95 22.37 -6.34
N GLU A 261 -9.66 22.67 -7.43
CA GLU A 261 -10.75 21.84 -7.93
C GLU A 261 -10.24 20.51 -8.54
N LEU A 262 -9.09 20.54 -9.22
CA LEU A 262 -8.43 19.34 -9.72
C LEU A 262 -7.98 18.43 -8.57
N ARG A 263 -7.40 19.00 -7.50
CA ARG A 263 -7.04 18.29 -6.26
C ARG A 263 -8.26 17.69 -5.57
N ARG A 264 -9.38 18.43 -5.50
CA ARG A 264 -10.66 17.94 -4.94
C ARG A 264 -11.14 16.70 -5.69
N THR A 265 -11.18 16.80 -7.02
CA THR A 265 -11.63 15.75 -7.94
C THR A 265 -10.73 14.52 -7.89
N LEU A 266 -9.40 14.71 -8.01
CA LEU A 266 -8.43 13.61 -7.95
C LEU A 266 -8.51 12.85 -6.62
N ARG A 267 -8.63 13.58 -5.50
CA ARG A 267 -8.83 13.00 -4.17
C ARG A 267 -10.12 12.17 -4.10
N GLU A 268 -11.21 12.61 -4.71
CA GLU A 268 -12.47 11.86 -4.72
C GLU A 268 -12.36 10.55 -5.50
N PHE A 269 -11.73 10.55 -6.67
CA PHE A 269 -11.49 9.32 -7.45
C PHE A 269 -10.48 8.38 -6.79
N VAL A 270 -9.42 8.88 -6.15
CA VAL A 270 -8.50 8.04 -5.35
C VAL A 270 -9.25 7.33 -4.22
N ARG A 271 -10.10 8.05 -3.47
CA ARG A 271 -10.92 7.45 -2.39
C ARG A 271 -11.98 6.48 -2.92
N ARG A 272 -12.54 6.74 -4.10
CA ARG A 272 -13.44 5.81 -4.81
C ARG A 272 -12.71 4.51 -5.17
N GLY A 273 -11.52 4.62 -5.77
CA GLY A 273 -10.66 3.47 -6.10
C GLY A 273 -10.32 2.61 -4.89
N CYS A 274 -9.97 3.21 -3.75
CA CYS A 274 -9.76 2.46 -2.50
C CYS A 274 -11.02 1.72 -2.01
N ARG A 275 -12.20 2.34 -2.13
CA ARG A 275 -13.46 1.72 -1.71
C ARG A 275 -13.95 0.62 -2.63
N GLN A 276 -13.49 0.61 -3.88
CA GLN A 276 -13.77 -0.44 -4.88
C GLN A 276 -12.67 -1.51 -4.96
N GLY A 277 -11.55 -1.36 -4.24
CA GLY A 277 -10.44 -2.32 -4.29
C GLY A 277 -9.52 -2.17 -5.51
N LEU A 278 -9.60 -1.05 -6.24
CA LEU A 278 -8.75 -0.76 -7.40
C LEU A 278 -7.39 -0.14 -7.01
N LEU A 279 -7.34 0.42 -5.81
CA LEU A 279 -6.15 0.99 -5.15
C LEU A 279 -6.15 0.49 -3.70
N ILE A 280 -4.98 0.21 -3.13
CA ILE A 280 -4.83 -0.12 -1.70
C ILE A 280 -4.12 1.01 -0.96
N SER A 281 -4.14 0.98 0.38
CA SER A 281 -3.67 2.05 1.27
C SER A 281 -2.21 2.47 1.06
N THR A 282 -1.32 1.56 0.66
CA THR A 282 0.14 1.80 0.54
C THR A 282 0.64 1.97 -0.90
N GLU A 283 -0.11 1.52 -1.91
CA GLU A 283 0.39 1.29 -3.27
C GLU A 283 -0.34 2.14 -4.33
N GLY A 284 0.14 2.04 -5.57
CA GLY A 284 -0.32 2.85 -6.70
C GLY A 284 -0.03 4.35 -6.60
N SER A 285 -0.29 5.07 -7.69
CA SER A 285 -0.35 6.52 -7.70
C SER A 285 -1.27 7.06 -8.78
N PHE A 286 -1.95 8.16 -8.49
CA PHE A 286 -2.84 8.85 -9.43
C PHE A 286 -2.35 10.30 -9.55
N SER A 287 -2.22 10.79 -10.78
CA SER A 287 -1.95 12.19 -11.07
C SER A 287 -2.93 12.77 -12.08
N ALA A 288 -3.02 14.10 -12.10
CA ALA A 288 -3.72 14.86 -13.12
C ALA A 288 -2.90 16.10 -13.54
N ARG A 289 -2.85 16.36 -14.84
CA ARG A 289 -2.15 17.49 -15.47
C ARG A 289 -2.79 18.82 -15.07
N VAL A 290 -1.95 19.79 -14.72
CA VAL A 290 -2.34 21.19 -14.47
C VAL A 290 -1.95 22.07 -15.66
N ALA A 291 -0.75 21.88 -16.21
CA ALA A 291 -0.24 22.55 -17.41
C ALA A 291 0.73 21.63 -18.18
N ASP A 292 1.38 22.12 -19.22
CA ASP A 292 2.27 21.31 -20.08
C ASP A 292 3.41 20.62 -19.30
N ASP A 293 4.03 21.33 -18.36
CA ASP A 293 5.14 20.85 -17.53
C ASP A 293 4.76 20.59 -16.04
N ALA A 294 3.47 20.72 -15.69
CA ALA A 294 2.98 20.71 -14.32
C ALA A 294 1.80 19.77 -14.07
N PHE A 295 1.80 19.10 -12.92
CA PHE A 295 0.73 18.17 -12.51
C PHE A 295 0.63 18.04 -10.99
N VAL A 296 -0.53 17.56 -10.50
CA VAL A 296 -0.70 17.14 -9.10
C VAL A 296 -0.69 15.61 -9.02
N ILE A 297 -0.03 15.05 -8.00
CA ILE A 297 0.11 13.60 -7.80
C ILE A 297 -0.13 13.18 -6.33
N THR A 298 -0.63 11.97 -6.14
CA THR A 298 -0.70 11.32 -4.81
C THR A 298 0.68 11.24 -4.13
N PRO A 299 0.78 11.50 -2.81
CA PRO A 299 2.04 11.38 -2.08
C PRO A 299 2.48 9.92 -1.84
N THR A 300 3.74 9.73 -1.46
CA THR A 300 4.23 8.46 -0.91
C THR A 300 4.00 8.38 0.61
N GLN A 301 3.95 7.17 1.17
CA GLN A 301 3.84 6.91 2.61
C GLN A 301 2.63 7.59 3.28
N ARG A 302 1.46 7.56 2.61
CA ARG A 302 0.18 8.08 3.13
C ARG A 302 -0.96 7.21 2.64
N ASP A 303 -1.88 6.86 3.54
CA ASP A 303 -3.08 6.08 3.22
C ASP A 303 -3.97 6.83 2.22
N ARG A 304 -4.18 6.20 1.05
CA ARG A 304 -4.95 6.76 -0.07
C ARG A 304 -6.42 7.02 0.30
N GLU A 305 -7.03 6.28 1.22
CA GLU A 305 -8.43 6.51 1.62
C GLU A 305 -8.60 7.70 2.58
N THR A 306 -7.54 8.15 3.25
CA THR A 306 -7.61 9.25 4.24
C THR A 306 -7.14 10.61 3.69
N LEU A 307 -6.52 10.63 2.51
CA LEU A 307 -6.00 11.86 1.87
C LEU A 307 -7.02 13.02 1.83
N VAL A 308 -6.56 14.20 2.23
CA VAL A 308 -7.20 15.49 1.92
C VAL A 308 -6.56 16.13 0.68
N ALA A 309 -7.25 17.09 0.05
CA ALA A 309 -6.74 17.79 -1.14
C ALA A 309 -5.37 18.47 -0.92
N GLY A 310 -5.09 18.87 0.33
CA GLY A 310 -3.81 19.42 0.77
C GLY A 310 -2.68 18.40 0.92
N ASP A 311 -2.93 17.08 0.95
CA ASP A 311 -1.87 16.06 0.99
C ASP A 311 -1.29 15.77 -0.41
N LEU A 312 -2.04 16.06 -1.48
CA LEU A 312 -1.57 15.94 -2.85
C LEU A 312 -0.37 16.88 -3.08
N VAL A 313 0.51 16.47 -3.99
CA VAL A 313 1.79 17.14 -4.24
C VAL A 313 1.76 17.76 -5.63
N TYR A 314 1.93 19.07 -5.71
CA TYR A 314 2.20 19.74 -7.00
C TYR A 314 3.63 19.46 -7.44
N VAL A 315 3.82 19.22 -8.73
CA VAL A 315 5.10 18.94 -9.39
C VAL A 315 5.15 19.75 -10.68
N ALA A 316 6.21 20.53 -10.88
CA ALA A 316 6.42 21.32 -12.10
C ALA A 316 7.93 21.46 -12.37
N GLY A 317 8.34 21.41 -13.64
CA GLY A 317 9.74 21.62 -14.04
C GLY A 317 10.78 20.67 -13.41
N GLY A 318 10.36 19.51 -12.89
CA GLY A 318 11.23 18.59 -12.12
C GLY A 318 11.41 18.95 -10.62
N ALA A 319 10.74 19.99 -10.14
CA ALA A 319 10.62 20.35 -8.73
C ALA A 319 9.26 19.89 -8.16
N ARG A 320 9.17 19.76 -6.83
CA ARG A 320 7.96 19.40 -6.08
C ARG A 320 7.63 20.43 -5.02
N GLU A 321 6.34 20.57 -4.71
CA GLU A 321 5.83 21.41 -3.63
C GLU A 321 6.60 21.22 -2.31
N ALA A 322 7.09 22.31 -1.73
CA ALA A 322 7.95 22.31 -0.55
C ALA A 322 7.36 21.49 0.62
N GLY A 323 8.23 20.72 1.30
CA GLY A 323 7.85 19.88 2.44
C GLY A 323 7.07 18.59 2.10
N LYS A 324 6.56 18.40 0.88
CA LYS A 324 5.72 17.24 0.51
C LYS A 324 6.45 16.19 -0.32
N LYS A 325 6.24 14.91 -0.03
CA LYS A 325 6.87 13.79 -0.76
C LYS A 325 5.93 13.22 -1.83
N ALA A 326 6.23 13.46 -3.11
CA ALA A 326 5.49 12.89 -4.24
C ALA A 326 5.58 11.34 -4.29
N SER A 327 4.74 10.70 -5.11
CA SER A 327 4.88 9.27 -5.43
C SER A 327 6.27 8.95 -5.99
N ARG A 328 6.79 7.74 -5.71
CA ARG A 328 8.02 7.22 -6.33
C ARG A 328 7.90 7.01 -7.86
N ALA A 329 6.68 7.01 -8.40
CA ALA A 329 6.43 6.96 -9.84
C ALA A 329 6.46 8.35 -10.52
N VAL A 330 6.71 9.44 -9.80
CA VAL A 330 6.61 10.82 -10.33
C VAL A 330 7.40 11.06 -11.62
N LEU A 331 8.59 10.48 -11.78
CA LEU A 331 9.37 10.58 -13.03
C LEU A 331 8.72 9.84 -14.21
N ALA A 332 8.08 8.70 -13.96
CA ALA A 332 7.34 7.97 -14.99
C ALA A 332 6.09 8.74 -15.43
N HIS A 333 5.34 9.31 -14.49
CA HIS A 333 4.21 10.20 -14.79
C HIS A 333 4.67 11.44 -15.59
N GLN A 334 5.79 12.05 -15.21
CA GLN A 334 6.37 13.21 -15.91
C GLN A 334 6.78 12.86 -17.35
N ALA A 335 7.46 11.74 -17.59
CA ALA A 335 7.86 11.30 -18.92
C ALA A 335 6.65 11.03 -19.83
N ILE A 336 5.60 10.40 -19.30
CA ILE A 336 4.35 10.16 -20.04
C ILE A 336 3.69 11.50 -20.41
N TYR A 337 3.56 12.45 -19.47
CA TYR A 337 2.98 13.77 -19.75
C TYR A 337 3.81 14.60 -20.75
N GLN A 338 5.14 14.46 -20.74
CA GLN A 338 6.01 15.16 -21.70
C GLN A 338 5.89 14.60 -23.12
N LYS A 339 5.68 13.28 -23.26
CA LYS A 339 5.58 12.61 -24.56
C LYS A 339 4.16 12.63 -25.16
N HIS A 340 3.12 12.62 -24.31
CA HIS A 340 1.72 12.48 -24.72
C HIS A 340 0.89 13.68 -24.23
N PRO A 341 0.79 14.77 -25.02
CA PRO A 341 0.07 15.99 -24.61
C PRO A 341 -1.43 15.79 -24.36
N ASP A 342 -2.05 14.83 -25.03
CA ASP A 342 -3.46 14.41 -24.92
C ASP A 342 -3.78 13.67 -23.60
N VAL A 343 -2.76 13.17 -22.90
CA VAL A 343 -2.92 12.56 -21.58
C VAL A 343 -3.02 13.67 -20.53
N HIS A 344 -4.14 13.73 -19.82
CA HIS A 344 -4.41 14.65 -18.72
C HIS A 344 -4.54 13.98 -17.35
N ALA A 345 -4.64 12.64 -17.29
CA ALA A 345 -4.58 11.90 -16.03
C ALA A 345 -3.95 10.52 -16.20
N ILE A 346 -3.15 10.10 -15.21
CA ILE A 346 -2.38 8.85 -15.21
C ILE A 346 -2.59 8.13 -13.88
N ALA A 347 -2.95 6.84 -13.93
CA ALA A 347 -3.05 5.96 -12.78
C ALA A 347 -2.09 4.77 -12.92
N PHE A 348 -1.22 4.59 -11.92
CA PHE A 348 -0.56 3.32 -11.61
C PHE A 348 -1.41 2.65 -10.54
N ALA A 349 -1.99 1.49 -10.82
CA ALA A 349 -3.01 0.86 -9.99
C ALA A 349 -2.77 -0.64 -9.81
N HIS A 350 -3.37 -1.20 -8.75
CA HIS A 350 -3.15 -2.59 -8.33
C HIS A 350 -4.51 -3.29 -8.12
N PRO A 351 -5.44 -3.27 -9.08
CA PRO A 351 -6.72 -3.96 -8.96
C PRO A 351 -6.48 -5.48 -9.11
N VAL A 352 -7.11 -6.28 -8.28
CA VAL A 352 -6.70 -7.67 -7.97
C VAL A 352 -6.57 -8.57 -9.19
N ALA A 353 -7.56 -8.59 -10.09
CA ALA A 353 -7.61 -9.51 -11.22
C ALA A 353 -6.70 -9.06 -12.36
N ALA A 354 -6.64 -7.76 -12.70
CA ALA A 354 -5.70 -7.26 -13.71
C ALA A 354 -4.25 -7.48 -13.25
N THR A 355 -4.03 -7.30 -11.95
CA THR A 355 -2.72 -7.48 -11.32
C THR A 355 -2.30 -8.96 -11.30
N ALA A 356 -3.22 -9.92 -11.47
CA ALA A 356 -2.89 -11.32 -11.71
C ALA A 356 -2.20 -11.55 -13.08
N PHE A 357 -2.59 -10.82 -14.13
CA PHE A 357 -1.90 -10.84 -15.43
C PHE A 357 -0.49 -10.23 -15.32
N SER A 358 -0.31 -9.27 -14.41
CA SER A 358 1.00 -8.63 -14.15
C SER A 358 2.04 -9.59 -13.54
N VAL A 359 1.60 -10.61 -12.80
CA VAL A 359 2.47 -11.59 -12.13
C VAL A 359 2.48 -12.95 -12.83
N THR A 360 1.93 -13.07 -14.04
CA THR A 360 1.91 -14.31 -14.81
C THR A 360 2.42 -14.11 -16.23
N ASP A 361 2.72 -15.21 -16.91
CA ASP A 361 2.96 -15.25 -18.36
C ASP A 361 1.66 -15.15 -19.20
N ALA A 362 0.49 -15.01 -18.55
CA ALA A 362 -0.78 -14.87 -19.24
C ALA A 362 -0.87 -13.57 -20.05
N ILE A 363 -1.44 -13.67 -21.24
CA ILE A 363 -1.78 -12.51 -22.08
C ILE A 363 -3.15 -11.99 -21.64
N PHE A 364 -3.23 -10.69 -21.36
CA PHE A 364 -4.50 -9.99 -21.21
C PHE A 364 -5.02 -9.64 -22.60
N ASP A 365 -6.22 -10.12 -22.95
CA ASP A 365 -6.83 -9.87 -24.27
C ASP A 365 -8.12 -9.06 -24.12
N SER A 366 -8.06 -7.78 -24.47
CA SER A 366 -9.21 -6.87 -24.50
C SER A 366 -10.21 -7.21 -25.60
N LYS A 367 -9.84 -8.02 -26.59
CA LYS A 367 -10.68 -8.36 -27.77
C LYS A 367 -11.75 -9.41 -27.47
N THR A 368 -11.94 -9.81 -26.22
CA THR A 368 -13.00 -10.76 -25.82
C THR A 368 -14.36 -10.09 -25.57
N ILE A 369 -14.40 -8.77 -25.36
CA ILE A 369 -15.62 -8.01 -25.05
C ILE A 369 -15.57 -6.68 -25.83
N PRO A 370 -16.64 -6.26 -26.54
CA PRO A 370 -16.66 -5.02 -27.32
C PRO A 370 -16.26 -3.77 -26.53
N GLU A 371 -16.88 -3.58 -25.36
CA GLU A 371 -16.63 -2.44 -24.48
C GLU A 371 -15.17 -2.43 -23.98
N SER A 372 -14.63 -3.59 -23.59
CA SER A 372 -13.24 -3.72 -23.17
C SER A 372 -12.27 -3.30 -24.27
N TYR A 373 -12.53 -3.67 -25.53
CA TYR A 373 -11.69 -3.23 -26.65
C TYR A 373 -11.82 -1.73 -26.94
N VAL A 374 -13.03 -1.17 -26.87
CA VAL A 374 -13.28 0.27 -27.10
C VAL A 374 -12.54 1.12 -26.07
N PHE A 375 -12.55 0.74 -24.79
CA PHE A 375 -11.96 1.53 -23.71
C PHE A 375 -10.46 1.28 -23.52
N LEU A 376 -10.01 0.02 -23.54
CA LEU A 376 -8.63 -0.36 -23.21
C LEU A 376 -7.72 -0.38 -24.44
N ARG A 377 -8.30 -0.55 -25.64
CA ARG A 377 -7.62 -0.77 -26.93
C ARG A 377 -6.66 -1.95 -26.84
N ASP A 378 -5.54 -1.90 -27.55
CA ASP A 378 -4.47 -2.88 -27.39
C ASP A 378 -3.74 -2.63 -26.06
N VAL A 379 -3.38 -3.68 -25.34
CA VAL A 379 -2.80 -3.57 -23.99
C VAL A 379 -1.33 -3.95 -24.04
N SER A 380 -0.45 -2.97 -23.84
CA SER A 380 1.01 -3.21 -23.83
C SER A 380 1.44 -3.97 -22.58
N ARG A 381 2.56 -4.70 -22.67
CA ARG A 381 3.22 -5.35 -21.53
C ARG A 381 4.57 -4.71 -21.30
N VAL A 382 4.81 -4.23 -20.09
CA VAL A 382 6.04 -3.49 -19.71
C VAL A 382 6.92 -4.37 -18.83
N PRO A 383 8.12 -4.74 -19.30
CA PRO A 383 9.10 -5.47 -18.50
C PRO A 383 9.43 -4.83 -17.15
N TYR A 384 9.56 -5.65 -16.10
CA TYR A 384 9.82 -5.18 -14.73
C TYR A 384 11.06 -4.27 -14.67
N GLY A 385 10.88 -3.10 -14.06
CA GLY A 385 11.94 -2.14 -13.78
C GLY A 385 12.06 -1.01 -14.80
N ILE A 386 11.40 -1.08 -15.97
CA ILE A 386 11.30 0.06 -16.90
C ILE A 386 10.65 1.27 -16.23
N GLN A 387 9.57 1.03 -15.48
CA GLN A 387 8.85 2.05 -14.71
C GLN A 387 9.63 2.65 -13.53
N TYR A 388 10.84 2.15 -13.25
CA TYR A 388 11.77 2.71 -12.26
C TYR A 388 12.88 3.55 -12.89
N ARG A 389 13.02 3.53 -14.23
CA ARG A 389 14.07 4.28 -14.93
C ARG A 389 13.70 5.75 -15.06
N SER A 390 14.72 6.60 -15.14
CA SER A 390 14.61 8.03 -15.41
C SER A 390 14.94 8.38 -16.87
N ASP A 391 15.01 7.38 -17.76
CA ASP A 391 15.31 7.54 -19.19
C ASP A 391 14.07 7.85 -20.05
N GLY A 392 12.88 7.86 -19.44
CA GLY A 392 11.61 8.13 -20.11
C GLY A 392 11.00 6.93 -20.86
N SER A 393 11.69 5.78 -20.92
CA SER A 393 11.28 4.62 -21.74
C SER A 393 9.89 4.06 -21.41
N ILE A 394 9.39 4.26 -20.18
CA ILE A 394 8.01 3.94 -19.81
C ILE A 394 6.95 4.61 -20.70
N ALA A 395 7.24 5.81 -21.24
CA ALA A 395 6.35 6.53 -22.15
C ALA A 395 6.32 5.93 -23.57
N ASP A 396 7.23 5.01 -23.91
CA ASP A 396 7.23 4.27 -25.18
C ASP A 396 6.19 3.14 -25.21
N HIS A 397 5.67 2.73 -24.05
CA HIS A 397 4.67 1.68 -23.90
C HIS A 397 3.21 2.18 -23.90
N ILE A 398 2.99 3.45 -24.21
CA ILE A 398 1.66 4.09 -24.25
C ILE A 398 1.48 4.83 -25.59
N SER A 399 0.26 4.80 -26.13
CA SER A 399 -0.17 5.53 -27.33
C SER A 399 -1.70 5.74 -27.33
N SER A 400 -2.22 6.46 -28.34
CA SER A 400 -3.64 6.50 -28.71
C SER A 400 -4.26 5.08 -28.83
N SER A 401 -3.54 4.19 -29.48
CA SER A 401 -3.89 2.79 -29.74
C SER A 401 -3.60 1.83 -28.58
N SER A 402 -2.82 2.26 -27.58
CA SER A 402 -2.48 1.51 -26.36
C SER A 402 -2.44 2.44 -25.14
N PRO A 403 -3.58 2.97 -24.68
CA PRO A 403 -3.66 3.89 -23.53
C PRO A 403 -3.50 3.17 -22.18
N THR A 404 -3.36 1.84 -22.19
CA THR A 404 -3.21 1.02 -20.99
C THR A 404 -2.10 -0.02 -21.16
N ALA A 405 -1.48 -0.41 -20.05
CA ALA A 405 -0.44 -1.43 -20.04
C ALA A 405 -0.43 -2.25 -18.74
N VAL A 406 -0.06 -3.52 -18.85
CA VAL A 406 0.31 -4.39 -17.73
C VAL A 406 1.77 -4.14 -17.39
N LEU A 407 2.07 -3.82 -16.13
CA LEU A 407 3.43 -3.64 -15.62
C LEU A 407 3.87 -4.93 -14.92
N GLU A 408 4.82 -5.67 -15.48
CA GLU A 408 5.24 -6.94 -14.87
C GLU A 408 5.62 -6.75 -13.40
N ASN A 409 4.99 -7.52 -12.51
CA ASN A 409 5.16 -7.47 -11.06
C ASN A 409 5.02 -6.06 -10.42
N ASP A 410 4.23 -5.15 -11.02
CA ASP A 410 3.92 -3.80 -10.50
C ASP A 410 2.53 -3.27 -10.93
N GLY A 411 1.58 -4.18 -11.22
CA GLY A 411 0.17 -3.85 -11.47
C GLY A 411 -0.13 -3.39 -12.91
N VAL A 412 -0.87 -2.28 -13.04
CA VAL A 412 -1.28 -1.70 -14.34
C VAL A 412 -1.01 -0.20 -14.41
N LEU A 413 -0.75 0.27 -15.62
CA LEU A 413 -0.66 1.68 -16.02
C LEU A 413 -1.84 2.04 -16.91
N ILE A 414 -2.61 3.06 -16.53
CA ILE A 414 -3.76 3.59 -17.26
C ILE A 414 -3.56 5.07 -17.54
N THR A 415 -3.81 5.52 -18.78
CA THR A 415 -3.82 6.93 -19.17
C THR A 415 -5.17 7.37 -19.73
N GLY A 416 -5.42 8.68 -19.72
CA GLY A 416 -6.64 9.26 -20.28
C GLY A 416 -6.68 10.78 -20.31
N SER A 417 -7.65 11.29 -21.06
CA SER A 417 -7.89 12.72 -21.31
C SER A 417 -8.61 13.44 -20.16
N SER A 418 -8.95 12.73 -19.08
CA SER A 418 -9.47 13.31 -17.83
C SER A 418 -9.36 12.29 -16.69
N ILE A 419 -9.47 12.76 -15.44
CA ILE A 419 -9.50 11.87 -14.26
C ILE A 419 -10.61 10.82 -14.38
N LEU A 420 -11.79 11.21 -14.87
CA LEU A 420 -12.91 10.30 -15.09
C LEU A 420 -12.58 9.24 -16.15
N ALA A 421 -12.05 9.64 -17.32
CA ALA A 421 -11.70 8.70 -18.38
C ALA A 421 -10.61 7.70 -17.96
N THR A 422 -9.61 8.15 -17.20
CA THR A 422 -8.57 7.26 -16.64
C THR A 422 -9.13 6.31 -15.58
N PHE A 423 -10.11 6.75 -14.78
CA PHE A 423 -10.75 5.89 -13.78
C PHE A 423 -11.71 4.87 -14.39
N ASP A 424 -12.49 5.28 -15.40
CA ASP A 424 -13.42 4.42 -16.14
C ASP A 424 -12.66 3.29 -16.85
N ARG A 425 -11.54 3.62 -17.51
CA ARG A 425 -10.62 2.61 -18.04
C ARG A 425 -10.09 1.65 -16.97
N LEU A 426 -9.80 2.13 -15.75
CA LEU A 426 -9.35 1.27 -14.66
C LEU A 426 -10.47 0.31 -14.18
N GLU A 427 -11.71 0.78 -14.08
CA GLU A 427 -12.89 -0.06 -13.79
C GLU A 427 -13.12 -1.11 -14.89
N VAL A 428 -13.05 -0.71 -16.17
CA VAL A 428 -13.18 -1.64 -17.31
C VAL A 428 -12.03 -2.65 -17.34
N PHE A 429 -10.79 -2.24 -17.05
CA PHE A 429 -9.63 -3.16 -17.03
C PHE A 429 -9.85 -4.26 -15.98
N GLU A 430 -10.19 -3.91 -14.74
CA GLU A 430 -10.42 -4.91 -13.69
C GLU A 430 -11.61 -5.81 -14.00
N SER A 431 -12.75 -5.26 -14.41
CA SER A 431 -13.94 -6.05 -14.78
C SER A 431 -13.66 -7.03 -15.92
N THR A 432 -12.86 -6.61 -16.92
CA THR A 432 -12.40 -7.48 -18.00
C THR A 432 -11.48 -8.58 -17.46
N ALA A 433 -10.53 -8.23 -16.59
CA ALA A 433 -9.61 -9.19 -15.99
C ALA A 433 -10.34 -10.23 -15.13
N GLU A 434 -11.32 -9.82 -14.31
CA GLU A 434 -12.17 -10.72 -13.53
C GLU A 434 -12.92 -11.70 -14.43
N ALA A 435 -13.55 -11.21 -15.51
CA ALA A 435 -14.24 -12.05 -16.48
C ALA A 435 -13.29 -13.07 -17.14
N LEU A 436 -12.12 -12.62 -17.62
CA LEU A 436 -11.11 -13.48 -18.24
C LEU A 436 -10.57 -14.56 -17.28
N VAL A 437 -10.34 -14.22 -16.01
CA VAL A 437 -9.90 -15.18 -14.98
C VAL A 437 -11.01 -16.20 -14.71
N GLN A 438 -12.24 -15.75 -14.45
CA GLN A 438 -13.38 -16.63 -14.14
C GLN A 438 -13.73 -17.55 -15.31
N SER A 439 -13.60 -17.09 -16.56
CA SER A 439 -13.84 -17.92 -17.75
C SER A 439 -12.93 -19.15 -17.81
N ARG A 440 -11.73 -19.14 -17.21
CA ARG A 440 -10.84 -20.32 -17.15
C ARG A 440 -11.43 -21.50 -16.40
N ALA A 441 -12.34 -21.27 -15.45
CA ALA A 441 -13.07 -22.32 -14.77
C ALA A 441 -14.20 -22.94 -15.62
N ILE A 442 -14.58 -22.29 -16.73
CA ILE A 442 -15.67 -22.69 -17.62
C ILE A 442 -15.14 -23.35 -18.90
N GLY A 443 -14.11 -22.76 -19.53
CA GLY A 443 -13.59 -23.24 -20.81
C GLY A 443 -12.53 -22.34 -21.46
N PRO A 444 -12.21 -22.57 -22.75
CA PRO A 444 -11.31 -21.71 -23.50
C PRO A 444 -11.91 -20.33 -23.75
N LEU A 445 -11.07 -19.31 -23.79
CA LEU A 445 -11.45 -17.96 -24.18
C LEU A 445 -11.75 -17.90 -25.68
N SER A 446 -12.77 -17.12 -26.05
CA SER A 446 -13.13 -16.84 -27.45
C SER A 446 -12.98 -15.35 -27.71
N ALA A 447 -11.90 -14.95 -28.37
CA ALA A 447 -11.72 -13.57 -28.82
C ALA A 447 -12.64 -13.25 -30.01
N MET A 448 -13.01 -11.97 -30.16
CA MET A 448 -13.70 -11.48 -31.35
C MET A 448 -12.75 -11.53 -32.56
N PRO A 449 -13.23 -11.91 -33.74
CA PRO A 449 -12.42 -11.94 -34.96
C PRO A 449 -12.09 -10.52 -35.47
N ASN A 450 -11.06 -10.41 -36.31
CA ASN A 450 -10.47 -9.13 -36.73
C ASN A 450 -11.41 -8.22 -37.54
N ASP A 451 -12.41 -8.79 -38.21
CA ASP A 451 -13.48 -8.07 -38.90
C ASP A 451 -14.39 -7.34 -37.90
N VAL A 452 -14.83 -8.00 -36.82
CA VAL A 452 -15.58 -7.36 -35.72
C VAL A 452 -14.75 -6.27 -35.03
N ILE A 453 -13.45 -6.50 -34.83
CA ILE A 453 -12.53 -5.46 -34.31
C ILE A 453 -12.41 -4.27 -35.26
N SER A 454 -12.48 -4.50 -36.58
CA SER A 454 -12.44 -3.43 -37.58
C SER A 454 -13.75 -2.63 -37.60
N GLU A 455 -14.90 -3.29 -37.48
CA GLU A 455 -16.22 -2.66 -37.33
C GLU A 455 -16.27 -1.77 -36.08
N LEU A 456 -15.75 -2.25 -34.93
CA LEU A 456 -15.64 -1.44 -33.71
C LEU A 456 -14.70 -0.24 -33.88
N ARG A 457 -13.59 -0.38 -34.62
CA ARG A 457 -12.68 0.74 -34.91
C ARG A 457 -13.40 1.83 -35.74
N GLU A 458 -14.15 1.44 -36.76
CA GLU A 458 -14.91 2.36 -37.60
C GLU A 458 -16.06 3.03 -36.82
N ALA A 459 -16.91 2.24 -36.15
CA ALA A 459 -18.10 2.72 -35.47
C ALA A 459 -17.81 3.71 -34.32
N PHE A 460 -16.68 3.55 -33.63
CA PHE A 460 -16.26 4.40 -32.51
C PHE A 460 -15.15 5.41 -32.89
N GLY A 461 -14.76 5.50 -34.17
CA GLY A 461 -13.74 6.44 -34.65
C GLY A 461 -12.33 6.20 -34.10
N LEU A 462 -12.01 4.96 -33.75
CA LEU A 462 -10.79 4.56 -33.03
C LEU A 462 -9.65 4.25 -34.01
N ASN A 463 -9.25 5.27 -34.77
CA ASN A 463 -8.09 5.21 -35.67
C ASN A 463 -6.79 5.36 -34.86
N ASP A 464 -5.71 4.73 -35.36
CA ASP A 464 -4.41 4.62 -34.67
C ASP A 464 -3.55 5.91 -34.81
#